data_AF-U1WMQ5-F1
#
_entry.id   AF-U1WMQ5-F1
#
_cell.length_a   1.000
_cell.length_b   1.000
_cell.length_c   1.000
_cell.angle_alpha   90.00
_cell.angle_beta   90.00
_cell.angle_gamma   90.00
#
_symmetry.space_group_name_H-M   'P 1'
#
loop_
_entity.id
_entity.type
_entity.pdbx_description
1 polymer ?
#
loop_
_entity_poly.entity_id
_entity_poly.type
_entity_poly.pdbx_seq_one_letter_code
_entity_poly.pdbx_strand_id
1 'polypeptide(L)'
;MNKPRRNGITLLQYILGVNVTQIGTSILTLPSELAKMATTDGWISIVVGWMIATIVSLCIIGVMAKHPGATIYDVLTHYLGKWFGGAWIIILMCSSLFIAMIVFYEVLRLIKLFILPNTSSGLLAIFFMIPTYMVLRSGIRIFARYAEFVFFFTLWLPILLLVPLKDAEFIFML
;
A
#
# COMPACT_ATOMS: atom_id res chain seq x y z
N MET A 1 11.56 -20.25 31.45
CA MET A 1 11.12 -20.14 30.03
C MET A 1 10.29 -18.87 29.86
N ASN A 2 10.90 -17.79 29.37
CA ASN A 2 10.18 -16.56 29.07
C ASN A 2 9.31 -16.78 27.83
N LYS A 3 7.98 -16.77 28.00
CA LYS A 3 7.03 -16.64 26.88
C LYS A 3 7.43 -15.37 26.10
N PRO A 4 7.70 -15.42 24.79
CA PRO A 4 7.90 -14.20 24.03
C PRO A 4 6.63 -13.36 24.16
N ARG A 5 6.78 -12.10 24.58
CA ARG A 5 5.68 -11.14 24.70
C ARG A 5 4.94 -11.12 23.36
N ARG A 6 3.65 -11.44 23.35
CA ARG A 6 2.78 -11.28 22.18
C ARG A 6 2.76 -9.80 21.81
N ASN A 7 3.66 -9.39 20.92
CA ASN A 7 3.59 -8.12 20.19
C ASN A 7 2.49 -8.23 19.12
N GLY A 8 1.28 -8.59 19.54
CA GLY A 8 0.14 -8.79 18.66
C GLY A 8 -0.45 -7.44 18.23
N ILE A 9 -0.66 -7.31 16.93
CA ILE A 9 -1.61 -6.37 16.33
C ILE A 9 -3.00 -6.99 16.39
N THR A 10 -4.05 -6.17 16.52
CA THR A 10 -5.43 -6.69 16.47
C THR A 10 -5.78 -7.10 15.04
N LEU A 11 -6.82 -7.94 14.89
CA LEU A 11 -7.31 -8.32 13.56
C LEU A 11 -7.71 -7.10 12.73
N LEU A 12 -8.39 -6.13 13.36
CA LEU A 12 -8.75 -4.86 12.71
C LEU A 12 -7.50 -4.10 12.25
N GLN A 13 -6.49 -3.96 13.11
CA GLN A 13 -5.22 -3.32 12.79
C GLN A 13 -4.48 -3.99 11.64
N TYR A 14 -4.55 -5.31 11.55
CA TYR A 14 -4.01 -6.06 10.42
C TYR A 14 -4.77 -5.76 9.13
N ILE A 15 -6.11 -5.86 9.15
CA ILE A 15 -6.96 -5.60 7.97
C ILE A 15 -6.78 -4.15 7.48
N LEU A 16 -6.84 -3.18 8.38
CA LEU A 16 -6.66 -1.77 8.06
C LEU A 16 -5.25 -1.47 7.56
N GLY A 17 -4.23 -2.10 8.18
CA GLY A 17 -2.84 -2.03 7.72
C GLY A 17 -2.70 -2.43 6.26
N VAL A 18 -3.24 -3.60 5.89
CA VAL A 18 -3.23 -4.12 4.51
C VAL A 18 -3.99 -3.21 3.54
N ASN A 19 -5.10 -2.61 3.96
CA ASN A 19 -5.86 -1.67 3.11
C ASN A 19 -5.12 -0.35 2.89
N VAL A 20 -4.57 0.25 3.95
CA VAL A 20 -3.83 1.53 3.85
C VAL A 20 -2.59 1.39 2.97
N THR A 21 -1.90 0.25 3.00
CA THR A 21 -0.77 0.00 2.08
C THR A 21 -1.18 -0.09 0.62
N GLN A 22 -2.43 -0.47 0.33
CA GLN A 22 -2.93 -0.57 -1.05
C GLN A 22 -3.42 0.77 -1.59
N ILE A 23 -4.03 1.60 -0.74
CA ILE A 23 -4.73 2.83 -1.18
C ILE A 23 -3.75 3.91 -1.69
N GLY A 24 -2.55 4.01 -1.10
CA GLY A 24 -1.37 4.70 -1.63
C GLY A 24 -1.59 6.02 -2.40
N THR A 25 -0.75 6.26 -3.40
CA THR A 25 -0.96 7.34 -4.40
C THR A 25 -1.92 6.92 -5.50
N SER A 26 -2.18 5.61 -5.62
CA SER A 26 -3.04 5.02 -6.64
C SER A 26 -4.47 5.55 -6.58
N ILE A 27 -5.02 5.91 -5.41
CA ILE A 27 -6.38 6.48 -5.33
C ILE A 27 -6.54 7.78 -6.15
N LEU A 28 -5.46 8.54 -6.32
CA LEU A 28 -5.46 9.81 -7.07
C LEU A 28 -5.22 9.59 -8.58
N THR A 29 -4.39 8.62 -8.94
CA THR A 29 -3.97 8.39 -10.34
C THR A 29 -4.85 7.38 -11.06
N LEU A 30 -5.34 6.36 -10.35
CA LEU A 30 -6.08 5.24 -10.92
C LEU A 30 -7.35 5.66 -11.69
N PRO A 31 -8.19 6.61 -11.21
CA PRO A 31 -9.37 7.02 -11.98
C PRO A 31 -9.01 7.66 -13.33
N SER A 32 -7.98 8.51 -13.34
CA SER A 32 -7.49 9.16 -14.57
C SER A 32 -6.91 8.15 -15.55
N GLU A 33 -6.11 7.19 -15.07
CA GLU A 33 -5.51 6.18 -15.94
C GLU A 33 -6.56 5.19 -16.47
N LEU A 34 -7.57 4.84 -15.67
CA LEU A 34 -8.69 4.01 -16.10
C LEU A 34 -9.58 4.71 -17.11
N ALA A 35 -9.88 6.00 -16.92
CA ALA A 35 -10.66 6.78 -17.88
C ALA A 35 -9.99 6.85 -19.26
N LYS A 36 -8.66 6.92 -19.32
CA LYS A 36 -7.90 6.89 -20.58
C LYS A 36 -7.92 5.53 -21.28
N MET A 37 -7.96 4.44 -20.52
CA MET A 37 -7.82 3.08 -21.07
C MET A 37 -9.16 2.36 -21.33
N ALA A 38 -10.14 2.54 -20.44
CA ALA A 38 -11.35 1.73 -20.38
C ALA A 38 -12.65 2.58 -20.42
N THR A 39 -12.53 3.87 -20.75
CA THR A 39 -13.65 4.82 -20.87
C THR A 39 -14.64 4.67 -19.70
N THR A 40 -15.87 4.20 -19.94
CA THR A 40 -16.98 4.15 -18.98
C THR A 40 -16.96 2.91 -18.07
N ASP A 41 -16.36 1.79 -18.51
CA ASP A 41 -16.42 0.49 -17.80
C ASP A 41 -15.20 0.20 -16.91
N GLY A 42 -14.27 1.16 -16.78
CA GLY A 42 -13.03 1.00 -16.01
C GLY A 42 -13.22 0.63 -14.54
N TRP A 43 -14.38 0.92 -13.95
CA TRP A 43 -14.69 0.61 -12.56
C TRP A 43 -14.78 -0.91 -12.28
N ILE A 44 -15.17 -1.72 -13.28
CA ILE A 44 -15.27 -3.18 -13.14
C ILE A 44 -13.88 -3.77 -12.87
N SER A 45 -12.85 -3.25 -13.52
CA SER A 45 -11.46 -3.67 -13.33
C SER A 45 -11.00 -3.48 -11.87
N ILE A 46 -11.45 -2.42 -11.21
CA ILE A 46 -11.14 -2.15 -9.79
C ILE A 46 -11.74 -3.26 -8.90
N VAL A 47 -13.00 -3.60 -9.13
CA VAL A 47 -13.71 -4.62 -8.34
C VAL A 47 -13.08 -6.00 -8.53
N VAL A 48 -12.75 -6.36 -9.78
CA VAL A 48 -12.09 -7.63 -10.10
C VAL A 48 -10.69 -7.69 -9.48
N GLY A 49 -9.90 -6.62 -9.60
CA GLY A 49 -8.58 -6.52 -8.98
C GLY A 49 -8.61 -6.69 -7.46
N TRP A 50 -9.59 -6.05 -6.80
CA TRP A 50 -9.79 -6.19 -5.35
C TRP A 50 -10.14 -7.62 -4.93
N MET A 51 -11.01 -8.32 -5.68
CA MET A 51 -11.35 -9.72 -5.40
C MET A 51 -10.12 -10.64 -5.52
N ILE A 52 -9.34 -10.49 -6.60
CA ILE A 52 -8.13 -11.29 -6.82
C ILE A 52 -7.11 -11.02 -5.69
N ALA A 53 -6.85 -9.76 -5.37
CA ALA A 53 -5.93 -9.39 -4.30
C ALA A 53 -6.35 -9.96 -2.94
N THR A 54 -7.65 -9.95 -2.65
CA THR A 54 -8.20 -10.51 -1.41
C THR A 54 -8.03 -12.02 -1.35
N ILE A 55 -8.33 -12.75 -2.43
CA ILE A 55 -8.16 -14.20 -2.51
C ILE A 55 -6.68 -14.57 -2.30
N VAL A 56 -5.76 -13.89 -2.98
CA VAL A 56 -4.31 -14.12 -2.84
C VAL A 56 -3.86 -13.84 -1.40
N SER A 57 -4.35 -12.75 -0.78
CA SER A 57 -4.05 -12.43 0.62
C SER A 57 -4.50 -13.54 1.58
N LEU A 58 -5.73 -14.05 1.41
CA LEU A 58 -6.26 -15.15 2.22
C LEU A 58 -5.44 -16.44 2.04
N CYS A 59 -5.00 -16.75 0.82
CA CYS A 59 -4.11 -17.88 0.56
C CYS A 59 -2.78 -17.74 1.32
N ILE A 60 -2.16 -16.56 1.28
CA ILE A 60 -0.90 -16.28 2.01
C ILE A 60 -1.11 -16.46 3.51
N ILE A 61 -2.19 -15.91 4.07
CA ILE A 61 -2.54 -16.07 5.49
C ILE A 61 -2.73 -17.55 5.85
N GLY A 62 -3.45 -18.31 5.00
CA GLY A 62 -3.68 -19.74 5.22
C GLY A 62 -2.40 -20.58 5.21
N VAL A 63 -1.43 -20.25 4.35
CA VAL A 63 -0.11 -20.91 4.34
C VAL A 63 0.68 -20.54 5.60
N MET A 64 0.73 -19.25 5.96
CA MET A 64 1.46 -18.78 7.14
C MET A 64 0.86 -19.31 8.46
N ALA A 65 -0.45 -19.53 8.52
CA ALA A 65 -1.12 -20.12 9.68
C ALA A 65 -0.69 -21.57 9.95
N LYS A 66 -0.28 -22.32 8.90
CA LYS A 66 0.25 -23.68 9.03
C LYS A 66 1.71 -23.72 9.50
N HIS A 67 2.43 -22.60 9.40
CA HIS A 67 3.85 -22.47 9.76
C HIS A 67 4.07 -21.36 10.80
N PRO A 68 3.55 -21.52 12.03
CA PRO A 68 3.62 -20.46 13.04
C PRO A 68 5.07 -20.18 13.47
N GLY A 69 5.50 -18.93 13.30
CA GLY A 69 6.84 -18.47 13.67
C GLY A 69 7.90 -18.61 12.57
N ALA A 70 7.57 -19.25 11.45
CA ALA A 70 8.41 -19.25 10.26
C ALA A 70 8.30 -17.92 9.53
N THR A 71 9.40 -17.48 8.90
CA THR A 71 9.38 -16.31 8.02
C THR A 71 8.87 -16.68 6.63
N ILE A 72 8.51 -15.69 5.82
CA ILE A 72 8.16 -15.92 4.40
C ILE A 72 9.31 -16.62 3.69
N TYR A 73 10.57 -16.29 4.03
CA TYR A 73 11.75 -16.97 3.49
C TYR A 73 11.78 -18.46 3.83
N ASP A 74 11.49 -18.83 5.07
CA ASP A 74 11.50 -20.24 5.51
C ASP A 74 10.41 -21.05 4.81
N VAL A 75 9.21 -20.49 4.71
CA VAL A 75 8.08 -21.10 3.99
C VAL A 75 8.45 -21.29 2.53
N LEU A 76 9.01 -20.26 1.90
CA LEU A 76 9.31 -20.29 0.48
C LEU A 76 10.44 -21.25 0.14
N THR A 77 11.48 -21.29 0.96
CA THR A 77 12.59 -22.25 0.80
C THR A 77 12.17 -23.68 1.13
N HIS A 78 11.17 -23.88 2.00
CA HIS A 78 10.60 -25.20 2.28
C HIS A 78 9.82 -25.76 1.09
N TYR A 79 8.97 -24.95 0.43
CA TYR A 79 8.13 -25.41 -0.69
C TYR A 79 8.86 -25.42 -2.05
N LEU A 80 9.65 -24.39 -2.35
CA LEU A 80 10.32 -24.23 -3.66
C LEU A 80 11.79 -24.69 -3.64
N GLY A 81 12.32 -25.06 -2.47
CA GLY A 81 13.72 -25.39 -2.28
C GLY A 81 14.62 -24.16 -2.10
N LYS A 82 15.85 -24.38 -1.63
CA LYS A 82 16.78 -23.30 -1.24
C LYS A 82 17.17 -22.38 -2.41
N TRP A 83 17.29 -22.93 -3.62
CA TRP A 83 17.70 -22.18 -4.81
C TRP A 83 16.57 -21.30 -5.36
N PHE A 84 15.43 -21.90 -5.71
CA PHE A 84 14.28 -21.15 -6.23
C PHE A 84 13.63 -20.26 -5.17
N GLY A 85 13.50 -20.74 -3.93
CA GLY A 85 13.01 -19.93 -2.81
C GLY A 85 13.93 -18.74 -2.51
N GLY A 86 15.25 -18.94 -2.55
CA GLY A 86 16.22 -17.85 -2.39
C GLY A 86 16.10 -16.80 -3.50
N ALA A 87 16.07 -17.23 -4.77
CA ALA A 87 15.91 -16.33 -5.91
C ALA A 87 14.60 -15.52 -5.82
N TRP A 88 13.51 -16.16 -5.44
CA TRP A 88 12.21 -15.50 -5.33
C TRP A 88 12.17 -14.46 -4.19
N ILE A 89 12.82 -14.72 -3.07
CA ILE A 89 12.94 -13.71 -2.00
C ILE A 89 13.75 -12.50 -2.45
N ILE A 90 14.82 -12.72 -3.23
CA ILE A 90 15.60 -11.61 -3.82
C ILE A 90 14.70 -10.77 -4.74
N ILE A 91 13.90 -11.42 -5.60
CA ILE A 91 12.94 -10.73 -6.47
C ILE A 91 11.95 -9.92 -5.63
N LEU A 92 11.35 -10.53 -4.60
CA LEU A 92 10.42 -9.84 -3.70
C LEU A 92 11.05 -8.64 -3.00
N MET A 93 12.30 -8.75 -2.54
CA MET A 93 13.04 -7.64 -1.95
C MET A 93 13.30 -6.51 -2.95
N CYS A 94 13.77 -6.84 -4.15
CA CYS A 94 14.03 -5.86 -5.21
C CYS A 94 12.73 -5.16 -5.65
N SER A 95 11.64 -5.90 -5.86
CA SER A 95 10.34 -5.33 -6.19
C SER A 95 9.81 -4.43 -5.07
N SER A 96 9.96 -4.82 -3.81
CA SER A 96 9.53 -3.99 -2.67
C SER A 96 10.33 -2.69 -2.59
N LEU A 97 11.65 -2.74 -2.81
CA LEU A 97 12.50 -1.55 -2.84
C LEU A 97 12.13 -0.63 -4.01
N PHE A 98 11.87 -1.20 -5.18
CA PHE A 98 11.47 -0.44 -6.37
C PHE A 98 10.12 0.27 -6.16
N ILE A 99 9.13 -0.42 -5.60
CA ILE A 99 7.84 0.19 -5.24
C ILE A 99 8.04 1.31 -4.21
N ALA A 100 8.87 1.10 -3.20
CA ALA A 100 9.16 2.14 -2.20
C ALA A 100 9.78 3.39 -2.82
N MET A 101 10.69 3.23 -3.79
CA MET A 101 11.27 4.36 -4.54
C MET A 101 10.22 5.11 -5.38
N ILE A 102 9.34 4.38 -6.07
CA ILE A 102 8.25 4.99 -6.85
C ILE A 102 7.34 5.80 -5.94
N VAL A 103 6.88 5.23 -4.81
CA VAL A 103 6.00 5.92 -3.87
C VAL A 103 6.68 7.16 -3.31
N PHE A 104 7.97 7.06 -2.95
CA PHE A 104 8.73 8.20 -2.43
C PHE A 104 8.83 9.33 -3.47
N TYR A 105 9.12 8.99 -4.74
CA TYR A 105 9.18 9.96 -5.83
C TYR A 105 7.82 10.64 -6.07
N GLU A 106 6.74 9.87 -6.12
CA GLU A 106 5.39 10.41 -6.32
C GLU A 106 4.96 11.34 -5.19
N VAL A 107 5.28 11.01 -3.93
CA VAL A 107 5.00 11.89 -2.78
C VAL A 107 5.73 13.23 -2.93
N LEU A 108 7.02 13.22 -3.29
CA LEU A 108 7.78 14.45 -3.52
C LEU A 108 7.20 15.28 -4.66
N ARG A 109 6.77 14.63 -5.74
CA ARG A 109 6.14 15.28 -6.89
C ARG A 109 4.81 15.94 -6.50
N LEU A 110 3.95 15.24 -5.77
CA LEU A 110 2.67 15.78 -5.31
C LEU A 110 2.85 16.99 -4.39
N ILE A 111 3.80 16.93 -3.46
CA ILE A 111 4.07 18.06 -2.55
C ILE A 111 4.57 19.28 -3.31
N LYS A 112 5.43 19.09 -4.31
CA LYS A 112 5.84 20.18 -5.18
C LYS A 112 4.67 20.75 -5.97
N LEU A 113 3.83 19.89 -6.52
CA LEU A 113 2.71 20.33 -7.34
C LEU A 113 1.69 21.15 -6.53
N PHE A 114 1.42 20.76 -5.29
CA PHE A 114 0.31 21.32 -4.50
C PHE A 114 0.71 22.25 -3.35
N ILE A 115 1.93 22.12 -2.80
CA ILE A 115 2.30 22.79 -1.54
C ILE A 115 3.54 23.68 -1.70
N LEU A 116 4.64 23.12 -2.20
CA LEU A 116 5.97 23.76 -2.24
C LEU A 116 6.59 23.71 -3.65
N PRO A 117 6.02 24.41 -4.64
CA PRO A 117 6.44 24.32 -6.04
C PRO A 117 7.88 24.79 -6.28
N ASN A 118 8.33 25.79 -5.52
CA ASN A 118 9.63 26.43 -5.70
C ASN A 118 10.77 25.76 -4.90
N THR A 119 10.48 24.73 -4.10
CA THR A 119 11.48 24.08 -3.24
C THR A 119 12.27 23.00 -3.99
N SER A 120 13.57 22.89 -3.72
CA SER A 120 14.41 21.85 -4.36
C SER A 120 13.98 20.44 -3.92
N SER A 121 14.02 19.48 -4.84
CA SER A 121 13.59 18.10 -4.54
C SER A 121 14.46 17.44 -3.49
N GLY A 122 15.76 17.74 -3.49
CA GLY A 122 16.72 17.19 -2.53
C GLY A 122 16.42 17.62 -1.10
N LEU A 123 16.04 18.89 -0.90
CA LEU A 123 15.69 19.38 0.44
C LEU A 123 14.43 18.68 0.96
N LEU A 124 13.38 18.60 0.13
CA LEU A 124 12.15 17.87 0.47
C LEU A 124 12.44 16.40 0.77
N ALA A 125 13.28 15.73 -0.02
CA ALA A 125 13.65 14.34 0.21
C ALA A 125 14.24 14.13 1.61
N ILE A 126 15.17 14.99 2.04
CA ILE A 126 15.78 14.92 3.38
C ILE A 126 14.71 15.11 4.46
N PHE A 127 13.83 16.10 4.30
CA PHE A 127 12.76 16.37 5.25
C PHE A 127 11.80 15.18 5.41
N PHE A 128 11.43 14.51 4.32
CA PHE A 128 10.55 13.34 4.35
C PHE A 128 11.25 12.05 4.79
N MET A 129 12.57 11.97 4.67
CA MET A 129 13.34 10.82 5.13
C MET A 129 13.35 10.70 6.66
N ILE A 130 13.30 11.83 7.38
CA ILE A 130 13.28 11.87 8.86
C ILE A 130 12.06 11.13 9.44
N PRO A 131 10.80 11.50 9.14
CA PRO A 131 9.63 10.80 9.67
C PRO A 131 9.55 9.35 9.16
N THR A 132 9.98 9.11 7.92
CA THR A 132 10.04 7.75 7.36
C THR A 132 10.97 6.85 8.18
N TYR A 133 12.16 7.34 8.52
CA TYR A 133 13.11 6.61 9.36
C TYR A 133 12.57 6.36 10.78
N MET A 134 11.88 7.35 11.37
CA MET A 134 11.25 7.20 12.68
C MET A 134 10.19 6.08 12.68
N VAL A 135 9.35 6.01 11.65
CA VAL A 135 8.33 4.95 11.53
C VAL A 135 8.98 3.58 11.31
N LEU A 136 10.02 3.50 10.49
CA LEU A 136 10.73 2.24 10.23
C LEU A 136 11.36 1.65 11.51
N ARG A 137 11.93 2.49 12.38
CA ARG A 137 12.51 2.03 13.66
C ARG A 137 11.44 1.58 14.67
N SER A 138 10.23 2.09 14.54
CA SER A 138 9.14 1.96 15.51
C SER A 138 8.41 0.61 15.49
N GLY A 139 8.70 -0.24 14.49
CA GLY A 139 8.16 -1.59 14.39
C GLY A 139 6.67 -1.67 14.01
N ILE A 140 6.16 -2.90 13.85
CA ILE A 140 4.85 -3.16 13.26
C ILE A 140 3.66 -2.61 14.06
N ARG A 141 3.80 -2.48 15.39
CA ARG A 141 2.71 -1.98 16.25
C ARG A 141 2.43 -0.51 16.01
N ILE A 142 3.46 0.30 15.84
CA ILE A 142 3.31 1.73 15.58
C ILE A 142 2.77 1.93 14.17
N PHE A 143 3.27 1.16 13.20
CA PHE A 143 2.72 1.13 11.84
C PHE A 143 1.22 0.79 11.84
N ALA A 144 0.79 -0.22 12.61
CA ALA A 144 -0.61 -0.64 12.62
C ALA A 144 -1.55 0.42 13.24
N ARG A 145 -1.11 1.11 14.29
CA ARG A 145 -1.84 2.25 14.86
C ARG A 145 -1.89 3.44 13.90
N TYR A 146 -0.79 3.69 13.19
CA TYR A 146 -0.73 4.71 12.16
C TYR A 146 -1.71 4.40 11.02
N ALA A 147 -1.75 3.15 10.54
CA ALA A 147 -2.70 2.74 9.51
C ALA A 147 -4.16 2.89 9.96
N GLU A 148 -4.48 2.50 11.20
CA GLU A 148 -5.82 2.72 11.77
C GLU A 148 -6.20 4.20 11.76
N PHE A 149 -5.31 5.08 12.22
CA PHE A 149 -5.52 6.53 12.18
C PHE A 149 -5.70 7.07 10.76
N VAL A 150 -4.80 6.69 9.84
CA VAL A 150 -4.84 7.12 8.43
C VAL A 150 -6.14 6.69 7.77
N PHE A 151 -6.59 5.46 8.00
CA PHE A 151 -7.82 4.94 7.39
C PHE A 151 -9.05 5.77 7.77
N PHE A 152 -9.24 6.05 9.06
CA PHE A 152 -10.35 6.89 9.50
C PHE A 152 -10.19 8.34 9.03
N PHE A 153 -8.96 8.84 8.97
CA PHE A 153 -8.67 10.18 8.47
C PHE A 153 -8.91 10.33 6.96
N THR A 154 -8.77 9.27 6.16
CA THR A 154 -8.99 9.34 4.70
C THR A 154 -10.41 8.96 4.28
N LEU A 155 -11.24 8.48 5.20
CA LEU A 155 -12.59 7.98 4.92
C LEU A 155 -13.53 9.03 4.31
N TRP A 156 -13.28 10.31 4.58
CA TRP A 156 -14.06 11.42 4.02
C TRP A 156 -13.59 11.88 2.62
N LEU A 157 -12.38 11.49 2.19
CA LEU A 157 -11.83 11.92 0.89
C LEU A 157 -12.69 11.50 -0.33
N PRO A 158 -13.32 10.32 -0.38
CA PRO A 158 -14.22 9.97 -1.49
C PRO A 158 -15.39 10.96 -1.64
N ILE A 159 -15.81 11.63 -0.56
CA ILE A 159 -16.86 12.65 -0.60
C ILE A 159 -16.37 13.88 -1.38
N LEU A 160 -15.08 14.22 -1.29
CA LEU A 160 -14.49 15.29 -2.10
C LEU A 160 -14.50 14.95 -3.59
N LEU A 161 -14.37 13.68 -3.96
CA LEU A 161 -14.45 13.25 -5.37
C LEU A 161 -15.86 13.43 -5.97
N LEU A 162 -16.88 13.67 -5.14
CA LEU A 162 -18.22 14.03 -5.60
C LEU A 162 -18.35 15.52 -5.97
N VAL A 163 -17.39 16.36 -5.57
CA VAL A 163 -17.44 17.81 -5.85
C VAL A 163 -17.29 18.11 -7.35
N PRO A 164 -16.29 17.55 -8.07
CA PRO A 164 -16.17 17.74 -9.52
C PRO A 164 -17.34 17.13 -10.32
N LEU A 165 -18.08 16.19 -9.72
CA LEU A 165 -19.26 15.58 -10.36
C LEU A 165 -20.39 16.59 -10.61
N LYS A 166 -20.38 17.73 -9.91
CA LYS A 166 -21.33 18.83 -10.15
C LYS A 166 -21.09 19.56 -11.46
N ASP A 167 -19.84 19.59 -11.91
CA ASP A 167 -19.41 20.21 -13.17
C ASP A 167 -19.30 19.18 -14.30
N ALA A 168 -19.62 17.91 -14.03
CA ALA A 168 -19.62 16.85 -15.03
C ALA A 168 -20.84 17.00 -15.95
N GLU A 169 -20.61 17.40 -17.20
CA GLU A 169 -21.65 17.32 -18.23
C GLU A 169 -22.01 15.85 -18.48
N PHE A 170 -23.28 15.49 -18.27
CA PHE A 170 -23.81 14.13 -18.45
C PHE A 170 -23.53 13.50 -19.82
N ILE A 171 -23.16 14.31 -20.82
CA ILE A 171 -22.81 13.89 -22.18
C ILE A 171 -21.50 13.09 -22.23
N PHE A 172 -20.56 13.32 -21.31
CA PHE A 172 -19.28 12.58 -21.25
C PHE A 172 -19.33 11.31 -20.37
N MET A 173 -20.50 10.97 -19.82
CA MET A 173 -20.73 9.75 -19.02
C MET A 173 -21.26 8.56 -19.85
N LEU A 174 -21.43 8.72 -21.18
CA LEU A 174 -21.86 7.67 -22.12
C LEU A 174 -20.67 7.17 -22.94
#